data_AF-A0A7S4NDF8-F1
#
_entry.id   AF-A0A7S4NDF8-F1
#
_cell.length_a   1.000
_cell.length_b   1.000
_cell.length_c   1.000
_cell.angle_alpha   90.00
_cell.angle_beta   90.00
_cell.angle_gamma   90.00
#
_symmetry.space_group_name_H-M   'P 1'
#
loop_
_entity.id
_entity.type
_entity.pdbx_description
1 polymer ?
#
loop_
_entity_poly.entity_id
_entity_poly.type
_entity_poly.pdbx_seq_one_letter_code
_entity_poly.pdbx_strand_id
1 'polypeptide(L)'
;EAIVYHPLLRTDTLDAIDIYQTTIRKEARITTHQAFEEWTPMKVKNTIEFQNGNNARVVSLSTLSINTLVSLTNGSIGLLRSPSFDYVPLLTFNSSEPFQIFLPFSEQNKTFAISEGGSIVSINETTFELTEVDRMKTEVSTSSLFKAGVKTTQSTILLCDTSGNLFSWDTKNQKSQKEASLNDVLLCATYVDPCLWVGGIGKIHVVNMRNKEEIVSFFLDEGKKPQYKTVNCLLYLNKSNEVWSGSDDGKVIVWDATSMICKKRESLAAQVKCMESNLSQQFVFTGDSNGDIIVWGVKLFKQLQTIQLNNLGAVRCLLWKEDSLWVGTLREKIAIIRQTKNKSMTQPKGLAFRDRTPTSPSSFSKSSDSNLSAVGEKKKKRKSSEGKKKAKEKKKAEGKSSDKEEETKKNNKAQRRGRRGIGGDKKKPKRTQRG
;
A
#
# COMPACT_ATOMS: atom_id res chain seq x y z
N GLU A 1 -14.94 34.27 -10.02
CA GLU A 1 -16.16 34.79 -10.65
C GLU A 1 -17.23 34.82 -9.55
N ALA A 2 -17.77 35.92 -9.05
CA ALA A 2 -18.01 37.25 -9.59
C ALA A 2 -17.71 38.34 -8.53
N ILE A 3 -17.13 39.47 -8.96
CA ILE A 3 -17.11 40.71 -8.21
C ILE A 3 -17.91 41.71 -9.03
N VAL A 4 -19.02 42.18 -8.48
CA VAL A 4 -19.89 43.20 -9.07
C VAL A 4 -19.12 44.52 -9.11
N TYR A 5 -18.93 45.07 -10.31
CA TYR A 5 -18.27 46.35 -10.55
C TYR A 5 -19.14 47.50 -10.05
N HIS A 6 -18.65 48.28 -9.07
CA HIS A 6 -19.22 49.58 -8.70
C HIS A 6 -18.26 50.70 -9.15
N PRO A 7 -18.71 51.76 -9.87
CA PRO A 7 -17.81 52.63 -10.64
C PRO A 7 -17.07 53.72 -9.86
N LEU A 8 -17.03 53.68 -8.52
CA LEU A 8 -16.54 54.80 -7.69
C LEU A 8 -15.32 54.50 -6.81
N LEU A 9 -14.66 53.34 -6.98
CA LEU A 9 -13.43 53.00 -6.26
C LEU A 9 -12.25 52.97 -7.25
N ARG A 10 -11.77 54.15 -7.65
CA ARG A 10 -10.53 54.28 -8.42
C ARG A 10 -9.39 54.70 -7.50
N THR A 11 -8.25 54.04 -7.71
CA THR A 11 -6.88 54.21 -7.15
C THR A 11 -6.51 53.43 -5.89
N ASP A 12 -7.20 53.56 -4.75
CA ASP A 12 -6.65 53.00 -3.49
C ASP A 12 -6.88 51.48 -3.32
N THR A 13 -7.73 50.89 -4.15
CA THR A 13 -8.07 49.46 -4.11
C THR A 13 -7.06 48.57 -4.85
N LEU A 14 -6.31 49.11 -5.82
CA LEU A 14 -5.33 48.32 -6.57
C LEU A 14 -4.10 48.01 -5.72
N ASP A 15 -3.60 48.98 -4.95
CA ASP A 15 -2.48 48.77 -4.03
C ASP A 15 -2.84 47.82 -2.88
N ALA A 16 -4.08 47.90 -2.38
CA ALA A 16 -4.58 46.99 -1.36
C ALA A 16 -4.69 45.54 -1.88
N ILE A 17 -5.11 45.35 -3.14
CA ILE A 17 -5.14 44.03 -3.78
C ILE A 17 -3.73 43.49 -3.98
N ASP A 18 -2.77 44.31 -4.40
CA ASP A 18 -1.38 43.89 -4.58
C ASP A 18 -0.69 43.55 -3.26
N ILE A 19 -0.93 44.34 -2.19
CA ILE A 19 -0.43 44.04 -0.84
C ILE A 19 -1.05 42.73 -0.32
N TYR A 20 -2.35 42.53 -0.52
CA TYR A 20 -3.03 41.30 -0.10
C TYR A 20 -2.54 40.08 -0.87
N GLN A 21 -2.39 40.18 -2.20
CA GLN A 21 -1.82 39.11 -3.02
C GLN A 21 -0.36 38.82 -2.66
N THR A 22 0.44 39.85 -2.35
CA THR A 22 1.84 39.69 -1.94
C THR A 22 1.95 39.05 -0.56
N THR A 23 1.05 39.38 0.35
CA THR A 23 0.98 38.79 1.70
C THR A 23 0.58 37.31 1.62
N ILE A 24 -0.46 36.98 0.84
CA ILE A 24 -0.84 35.58 0.57
C ILE A 24 0.32 34.81 -0.07
N ARG A 25 1.03 35.41 -1.04
CA ARG A 25 2.21 34.78 -1.67
C ARG A 25 3.36 34.56 -0.68
N LYS A 26 3.59 35.50 0.25
CA LYS A 26 4.62 35.37 1.30
C LYS A 26 4.24 34.30 2.32
N GLU A 27 3.01 34.29 2.81
CA GLU A 27 2.52 33.27 3.74
C GLU A 27 2.53 31.88 3.11
N ALA A 28 2.09 31.76 1.85
CA ALA A 28 2.17 30.53 1.07
C ALA A 28 3.62 30.07 0.86
N ARG A 29 4.58 30.99 0.66
CA ARG A 29 6.02 30.70 0.58
C ARG A 29 6.59 30.20 1.91
N ILE A 30 6.22 30.81 3.02
CA ILE A 30 6.68 30.41 4.36
C ILE A 30 6.13 29.02 4.71
N THR A 31 4.85 28.76 4.43
CA THR A 31 4.24 27.44 4.68
C THR A 31 4.71 26.34 3.72
N THR A 32 5.17 26.69 2.50
CA THR A 32 5.81 25.72 1.58
C THR A 32 7.24 25.39 2.02
N HIS A 33 8.01 26.36 2.50
CA HIS A 33 9.35 26.11 3.04
C HIS A 33 9.30 25.23 4.30
N GLN A 34 8.42 25.52 5.26
CA GLN A 34 8.30 24.72 6.48
C GLN A 34 7.93 23.25 6.21
N ALA A 35 7.03 22.98 5.27
CA ALA A 35 6.65 21.61 4.90
C ALA A 35 7.80 20.84 4.19
N PHE A 36 8.71 21.55 3.52
CA PHE A 36 9.90 20.96 2.90
C PHE A 36 11.02 20.69 3.91
N GLU A 37 11.12 21.51 4.97
CA GLU A 37 12.16 21.37 6.00
C GLU A 37 11.97 20.13 6.91
N GLU A 38 10.75 19.59 7.01
CA GLU A 38 10.46 18.42 7.85
C GLU A 38 10.68 17.06 7.13
N TRP A 39 10.87 17.04 5.82
CA TRP A 39 11.06 15.77 5.11
C TRP A 39 12.49 15.25 5.26
N THR A 40 12.62 14.05 5.81
CA THR A 40 13.89 13.29 5.82
C THR A 40 13.83 12.18 4.77
N PRO A 41 14.85 12.06 3.88
CA PRO A 41 14.86 11.02 2.88
C PRO A 41 14.69 9.62 3.48
N MET A 42 13.88 8.81 2.83
CA MET A 42 13.68 7.41 3.19
C MET A 42 14.67 6.53 2.44
N LYS A 43 15.18 5.49 3.10
CA LYS A 43 16.07 4.50 2.49
C LYS A 43 15.63 3.08 2.85
N VAL A 44 15.88 2.15 1.92
CA VAL A 44 15.71 0.72 2.16
C VAL A 44 16.67 0.33 3.29
N LYS A 45 16.13 -0.18 4.39
CA LYS A 45 16.91 -0.56 5.58
C LYS A 45 17.07 -2.05 5.69
N ASN A 46 16.01 -2.80 5.37
CA ASN A 46 16.03 -4.25 5.47
C ASN A 46 15.29 -4.89 4.29
N THR A 47 15.60 -6.14 4.01
CA THR A 47 14.87 -6.96 3.05
C THR A 47 14.69 -8.34 3.65
N ILE A 48 13.47 -8.84 3.63
CA ILE A 48 13.10 -10.14 4.16
C ILE A 48 12.86 -11.05 2.97
N GLU A 49 13.58 -12.15 2.89
CA GLU A 49 13.46 -13.13 1.82
C GLU A 49 12.67 -14.34 2.31
N PHE A 50 11.71 -14.80 1.52
CA PHE A 50 11.02 -16.05 1.81
C PHE A 50 11.83 -17.22 1.26
N GLN A 51 12.16 -18.20 2.10
CA GLN A 51 12.85 -19.42 1.66
C GLN A 51 11.91 -20.45 1.00
N ASN A 52 10.66 -20.08 0.74
CA ASN A 52 9.72 -20.96 0.07
C ASN A 52 10.14 -21.08 -1.39
N GLY A 53 10.75 -22.20 -1.78
CA GLY A 53 11.20 -22.49 -3.15
C GLY A 53 10.09 -22.59 -4.22
N ASN A 54 8.95 -21.93 -4.01
CA ASN A 54 7.73 -22.04 -4.82
C ASN A 54 7.36 -20.75 -5.58
N ASN A 55 8.28 -19.78 -5.79
CA ASN A 55 8.00 -18.53 -6.51
C ASN A 55 6.81 -17.75 -5.91
N ALA A 56 6.65 -17.83 -4.59
CA ALA A 56 5.51 -17.25 -3.90
C ALA A 56 5.68 -15.72 -3.78
N ARG A 57 4.79 -14.96 -4.41
CA ARG A 57 4.86 -13.49 -4.46
C ARG A 57 3.96 -12.88 -3.41
N VAL A 58 4.35 -11.74 -2.86
CA VAL A 58 3.53 -11.05 -1.86
C VAL A 58 2.35 -10.37 -2.53
N VAL A 59 1.15 -10.69 -2.07
CA VAL A 59 -0.11 -10.15 -2.59
C VAL A 59 -0.58 -9.00 -1.71
N SER A 60 -0.68 -9.22 -0.41
CA SER A 60 -1.11 -8.19 0.53
C SER A 60 -0.35 -8.27 1.85
N LEU A 61 -0.27 -7.12 2.52
CA LEU A 61 0.33 -6.96 3.84
C LEU A 61 -0.70 -6.32 4.75
N SER A 62 -0.76 -6.79 6.00
CA SER A 62 -1.67 -6.28 7.01
C SER A 62 -1.01 -6.28 8.38
N THR A 63 -1.21 -5.22 9.18
CA THR A 63 -0.68 -5.13 10.55
C THR A 63 -1.57 -5.88 11.54
N LEU A 64 -1.05 -6.93 12.16
CA LEU A 64 -1.73 -7.65 13.22
C LEU A 64 -1.04 -7.39 14.56
N SER A 65 -1.49 -6.36 15.30
CA SER A 65 -0.81 -5.88 16.50
C SER A 65 0.69 -5.62 16.20
N ILE A 66 1.61 -6.25 16.92
CA ILE A 66 3.06 -6.18 16.66
C ILE A 66 3.49 -7.00 15.43
N ASN A 67 2.69 -7.95 14.96
CA ASN A 67 3.04 -8.82 13.84
C ASN A 67 2.49 -8.28 12.51
N THR A 68 2.95 -8.85 11.40
CA THR A 68 2.47 -8.48 10.06
C THR A 68 1.96 -9.75 9.40
N LEU A 69 0.70 -9.78 9.00
CA LEU A 69 0.17 -10.83 8.15
C LEU A 69 0.59 -10.59 6.71
N VAL A 70 0.96 -11.66 6.04
CA VAL A 70 1.43 -11.69 4.66
C VAL A 70 0.60 -12.71 3.91
N SER A 71 -0.06 -12.30 2.83
CA SER A 71 -0.66 -13.24 1.88
C SER A 71 0.21 -13.39 0.65
N LEU A 72 0.24 -14.62 0.12
CA LEU A 72 1.09 -15.01 -0.99
C LEU A 72 0.25 -15.47 -2.20
N THR A 73 0.84 -15.44 -3.39
CA THR A 73 0.16 -15.81 -4.65
C THR A 73 -0.25 -17.26 -4.75
N ASN A 74 0.33 -18.14 -3.94
CA ASN A 74 -0.02 -19.55 -3.87
C ASN A 74 -1.19 -19.83 -2.91
N GLY A 75 -1.90 -18.79 -2.46
CA GLY A 75 -2.98 -18.90 -1.49
C GLY A 75 -2.52 -19.09 -0.04
N SER A 76 -1.21 -19.10 0.24
CA SER A 76 -0.73 -19.17 1.61
C SER A 76 -0.93 -17.84 2.35
N ILE A 77 -1.31 -17.94 3.63
CA ILE A 77 -1.25 -16.83 4.58
C ILE A 77 -0.19 -17.18 5.62
N GLY A 78 0.69 -16.24 5.91
CA GLY A 78 1.69 -16.37 6.95
C GLY A 78 1.79 -15.15 7.84
N LEU A 79 2.43 -15.34 8.98
CA LEU A 79 2.67 -14.33 9.98
C LEU A 79 4.16 -14.00 9.99
N LEU A 80 4.48 -12.73 9.79
CA LEU A 80 5.82 -12.20 9.96
C LEU A 80 5.93 -11.57 11.34
N ARG A 81 6.71 -12.21 12.23
CA ARG A 81 6.82 -11.80 13.63
C ARG A 81 7.73 -10.59 13.77
N SER A 82 7.32 -9.58 14.54
CA SER A 82 8.22 -8.50 14.96
C SER A 82 8.76 -8.80 16.37
N PRO A 83 10.05 -8.55 16.67
CA PRO A 83 11.05 -7.88 15.84
C PRO A 83 11.96 -8.83 15.05
N SER A 84 11.78 -10.15 15.15
CA SER A 84 12.71 -11.13 14.56
C SER A 84 12.62 -11.21 13.03
N PHE A 85 11.49 -10.80 12.45
CA PHE A 85 11.17 -10.95 11.04
C PHE A 85 11.14 -12.42 10.60
N ASP A 86 10.82 -13.33 11.52
CA ASP A 86 10.60 -14.74 11.19
C ASP A 86 9.24 -14.92 10.53
N TYR A 87 9.24 -15.54 9.35
CA TYR A 87 8.02 -15.94 8.66
C TYR A 87 7.53 -17.27 9.19
N VAL A 88 6.29 -17.28 9.72
CA VAL A 88 5.59 -18.47 10.18
C VAL A 88 4.42 -18.72 9.23
N PRO A 89 4.45 -19.75 8.37
CA PRO A 89 3.29 -20.09 7.56
C PRO A 89 2.14 -20.49 8.49
N LEU A 90 0.98 -19.85 8.32
CA LEU A 90 -0.22 -20.18 9.09
C LEU A 90 -1.07 -21.21 8.34
N LEU A 91 -1.22 -21.05 7.03
CA LEU A 91 -2.01 -21.95 6.21
C LEU A 91 -1.59 -21.89 4.74
N THR A 92 -1.84 -22.99 4.05
CA THR A 92 -1.90 -23.03 2.59
C THR A 92 -3.28 -23.57 2.24
N PHE A 93 -4.11 -22.76 1.58
CA PHE A 93 -5.35 -23.26 1.04
C PHE A 93 -5.05 -24.20 -0.14
N ASN A 94 -5.87 -25.24 -0.32
CA ASN A 94 -5.76 -26.11 -1.48
C ASN A 94 -6.13 -25.38 -2.79
N SER A 95 -6.79 -24.22 -2.70
CA SER A 95 -6.91 -23.32 -3.83
C SER A 95 -5.61 -22.54 -3.99
N SER A 96 -5.04 -22.58 -5.19
CA SER A 96 -3.94 -21.70 -5.58
C SER A 96 -4.38 -20.23 -5.70
N GLU A 97 -5.49 -19.86 -5.06
CA GLU A 97 -6.11 -18.56 -5.16
C GLU A 97 -5.48 -17.62 -4.13
N PRO A 98 -4.92 -16.49 -4.56
CA PRO A 98 -4.40 -15.49 -3.65
C PRO A 98 -5.48 -14.94 -2.72
N PHE A 99 -5.07 -14.59 -1.50
CA PHE A 99 -5.91 -13.92 -0.51
C PHE A 99 -5.57 -12.43 -0.43
N GLN A 100 -6.57 -11.59 -0.24
CA GLN A 100 -6.41 -10.25 0.31
C GLN A 100 -6.74 -10.27 1.80
N ILE A 101 -5.84 -9.73 2.62
CA ILE A 101 -6.04 -9.63 4.07
C ILE A 101 -6.57 -8.25 4.42
N PHE A 102 -7.65 -8.22 5.19
CA PHE A 102 -8.28 -7.02 5.72
C PHE A 102 -8.26 -7.05 7.24
N LEU A 103 -7.75 -5.99 7.85
CA LEU A 103 -7.82 -5.87 9.31
C LEU A 103 -9.23 -5.44 9.75
N PRO A 104 -9.86 -6.19 10.66
CA PRO A 104 -11.06 -5.85 11.36
C PRO A 104 -10.71 -5.05 12.60
N PHE A 105 -11.78 -4.63 13.25
CA PHE A 105 -11.73 -3.76 14.40
C PHE A 105 -11.41 -4.53 15.68
N SER A 106 -10.87 -3.77 16.63
CA SER A 106 -10.40 -4.15 17.96
C SER A 106 -11.42 -4.87 18.85
N GLU A 107 -12.68 -5.00 18.46
CA GLU A 107 -13.74 -5.50 19.35
C GLU A 107 -13.78 -7.02 19.45
N GLN A 108 -13.12 -7.79 18.57
CA GLN A 108 -13.20 -9.26 18.59
C GLN A 108 -11.88 -10.02 18.43
N ASN A 109 -10.72 -9.37 18.38
CA ASN A 109 -9.43 -10.04 18.11
C ASN A 109 -9.53 -11.02 16.93
N LYS A 110 -10.21 -10.58 15.86
CA LYS A 110 -10.33 -11.35 14.63
C LYS A 110 -9.80 -10.49 13.50
N THR A 111 -9.02 -11.11 12.62
CA THR A 111 -8.67 -10.63 11.30
C THR A 111 -9.53 -11.27 10.21
N PHE A 112 -9.83 -10.61 9.08
CA PHE A 112 -10.54 -11.26 7.97
C PHE A 112 -9.68 -11.27 6.72
N ALA A 113 -9.79 -12.30 5.90
CA ALA A 113 -9.15 -12.40 4.60
C ALA A 113 -10.16 -12.91 3.57
N ILE A 114 -10.03 -12.49 2.32
CA ILE A 114 -10.92 -12.90 1.24
C ILE A 114 -10.09 -13.41 0.07
N SER A 115 -10.43 -14.57 -0.49
CA SER A 115 -9.77 -15.15 -1.67
C SER A 115 -10.36 -14.64 -2.99
N GLU A 116 -9.67 -14.91 -4.11
CA GLU A 116 -10.23 -14.67 -5.47
C GLU A 116 -11.55 -15.40 -5.68
N GLY A 117 -11.65 -16.65 -5.23
CA GLY A 117 -12.87 -17.45 -5.30
C GLY A 117 -13.94 -17.05 -4.28
N GLY A 118 -13.81 -15.89 -3.63
CA GLY A 118 -14.83 -15.32 -2.75
C GLY A 118 -14.94 -15.96 -1.37
N SER A 119 -14.01 -16.85 -0.97
CA SER A 119 -13.99 -17.41 0.38
C SER A 119 -13.57 -16.34 1.39
N ILE A 120 -14.40 -16.09 2.39
CA ILE A 120 -14.14 -15.18 3.50
C ILE A 120 -13.68 -16.01 4.70
N VAL A 121 -12.49 -15.71 5.18
CA VAL A 121 -11.84 -16.44 6.28
C VAL A 121 -11.62 -15.48 7.43
N SER A 122 -11.98 -15.90 8.64
CA SER A 122 -11.60 -15.21 9.87
C SER A 122 -10.35 -15.83 10.48
N ILE A 123 -9.46 -14.98 10.96
CA ILE A 123 -8.17 -15.29 11.57
C ILE A 123 -8.26 -14.86 13.03
N ASN A 124 -8.21 -15.77 13.98
CA ASN A 124 -8.14 -15.39 15.38
C ASN A 124 -6.76 -14.78 15.67
N GLU A 125 -6.70 -13.57 16.20
CA GLU A 125 -5.44 -12.85 16.40
C GLU A 125 -4.58 -13.43 17.53
N THR A 126 -5.21 -14.13 18.47
CA THR A 126 -4.55 -14.76 19.62
C THR A 126 -4.09 -16.17 19.29
N THR A 127 -4.96 -16.99 18.69
CA THR A 127 -4.67 -18.41 18.39
C THR A 127 -4.06 -18.61 17.01
N PHE A 128 -4.16 -17.61 16.12
CA PHE A 128 -3.85 -17.69 14.70
C PHE A 128 -4.63 -18.77 13.95
N GLU A 129 -5.74 -19.24 14.54
CA GLU A 129 -6.64 -20.20 13.91
C GLU A 129 -7.44 -19.52 12.80
N LEU A 130 -7.55 -20.22 11.68
CA LEU A 130 -8.27 -19.79 10.49
C LEU A 130 -9.57 -20.55 10.38
N THR A 131 -10.66 -19.82 10.17
CA THR A 131 -12.01 -20.39 10.02
C THR A 131 -12.68 -19.75 8.80
N GLU A 132 -13.05 -20.54 7.79
CA GLU A 132 -13.91 -20.04 6.72
C GLU A 132 -15.28 -19.71 7.32
N VAL A 133 -15.70 -18.45 7.20
CA VAL A 133 -16.92 -17.92 7.83
C VAL A 133 -18.04 -17.72 6.83
N ASP A 134 -17.71 -17.45 5.56
CA ASP A 134 -18.67 -17.27 4.48
C ASP A 134 -17.98 -17.52 3.14
N ARG A 135 -18.76 -17.74 2.08
CA ARG A 135 -18.27 -17.82 0.72
C ARG A 135 -19.20 -17.08 -0.22
N MET A 136 -18.67 -16.05 -0.86
CA MET A 136 -19.39 -15.32 -1.89
C MET A 136 -19.66 -16.22 -3.09
N LYS A 137 -20.84 -16.06 -3.70
CA LYS A 137 -21.23 -16.81 -4.91
C LYS A 137 -20.50 -16.35 -6.16
N THR A 138 -19.90 -15.16 -6.12
CA THR A 138 -19.19 -14.54 -7.24
C THR A 138 -17.70 -14.41 -6.92
N GLU A 139 -16.88 -14.54 -7.95
CA GLU A 139 -15.45 -14.31 -7.87
C GLU A 139 -15.17 -12.85 -7.52
N VAL A 140 -14.37 -12.64 -6.49
CA VAL A 140 -13.86 -11.33 -6.12
C VAL A 140 -12.55 -11.16 -6.90
N SER A 141 -12.43 -10.15 -7.77
CA SER A 141 -11.14 -9.92 -8.45
C SER A 141 -10.08 -9.77 -7.39
N THR A 142 -9.01 -10.59 -7.30
CA THR A 142 -7.81 -10.23 -6.53
C THR A 142 -6.66 -9.65 -7.33
N SER A 143 -6.69 -9.83 -8.65
CA SER A 143 -5.66 -9.32 -9.58
C SER A 143 -5.38 -7.81 -9.44
N SER A 144 -6.38 -7.03 -9.00
CA SER A 144 -6.33 -5.57 -8.80
C SER A 144 -6.60 -5.12 -7.37
N LEU A 145 -6.55 -6.02 -6.39
CA LEU A 145 -6.98 -5.76 -5.02
C LEU A 145 -5.99 -4.93 -4.21
N PHE A 146 -6.14 -3.63 -4.36
CA PHE A 146 -5.73 -2.66 -3.38
C PHE A 146 -6.99 -2.11 -2.72
N LYS A 147 -7.24 -2.58 -1.48
CA LYS A 147 -8.31 -2.10 -0.58
C LYS A 147 -9.77 -2.33 -1.03
N ALA A 148 -10.17 -3.47 -1.61
CA ALA A 148 -11.61 -3.70 -1.88
C ALA A 148 -12.46 -3.98 -0.63
N GLY A 149 -11.84 -4.06 0.54
CA GLY A 149 -12.53 -4.09 1.83
C GLY A 149 -12.57 -2.68 2.36
N VAL A 150 -13.67 -1.99 2.09
CA VAL A 150 -13.82 -0.62 2.52
C VAL A 150 -14.77 -0.58 3.70
N LYS A 151 -14.24 -0.14 4.83
CA LYS A 151 -15.00 -0.07 6.07
C LYS A 151 -15.91 1.15 6.08
N THR A 152 -17.19 0.94 6.33
CA THR A 152 -18.18 2.01 6.55
C THR A 152 -18.57 2.16 8.01
N THR A 153 -18.70 1.04 8.73
CA THR A 153 -19.14 1.00 10.13
C THR A 153 -18.36 -0.07 10.92
N GLN A 154 -18.55 -0.14 12.24
CA GLN A 154 -17.84 -1.10 13.10
C GLN A 154 -18.06 -2.58 12.70
N SER A 155 -19.16 -2.91 12.02
CA SER A 155 -19.55 -4.28 11.72
C SER A 155 -19.73 -4.63 10.25
N THR A 156 -19.47 -3.73 9.30
CA THR A 156 -19.73 -3.98 7.88
C THR A 156 -18.47 -3.79 7.03
N ILE A 157 -18.17 -4.79 6.20
CA ILE A 157 -17.14 -4.74 5.17
C ILE A 157 -17.83 -4.54 3.83
N LEU A 158 -17.53 -3.48 3.10
CA LEU A 158 -17.97 -3.38 1.70
C LEU A 158 -16.99 -4.08 0.79
N LEU A 159 -17.52 -4.77 -0.21
CA LEU A 159 -16.81 -5.58 -1.19
C LEU A 159 -17.32 -5.25 -2.59
N CYS A 160 -16.47 -5.43 -3.59
CA CYS A 160 -16.85 -5.33 -5.00
C CYS A 160 -16.31 -6.53 -5.78
N ASP A 161 -17.07 -7.00 -6.77
CA ASP A 161 -16.66 -8.09 -7.65
C ASP A 161 -16.30 -7.63 -9.08
N THR A 162 -15.67 -8.52 -9.87
CA THR A 162 -15.35 -8.26 -11.28
C THR A 162 -16.57 -8.07 -12.16
N SER A 163 -17.73 -8.52 -11.71
CA SER A 163 -19.01 -8.48 -12.44
C SER A 163 -19.76 -7.17 -12.25
N GLY A 164 -19.22 -6.24 -11.46
CA GLY A 164 -19.83 -4.93 -11.24
C GLY A 164 -20.78 -4.86 -10.05
N ASN A 165 -20.82 -5.89 -9.21
CA ASN A 165 -21.68 -5.91 -8.05
C ASN A 165 -20.94 -5.35 -6.83
N LEU A 166 -21.66 -4.56 -6.05
CA LEU A 166 -21.26 -4.11 -4.73
C LEU A 166 -21.98 -4.93 -3.67
N PHE A 167 -21.26 -5.37 -2.65
CA PHE A 167 -21.78 -6.13 -1.53
C PHE A 167 -21.40 -5.48 -0.22
N SER A 168 -22.27 -5.64 0.77
CA SER A 168 -21.91 -5.46 2.17
C SER A 168 -21.84 -6.84 2.82
N TRP A 169 -20.86 -7.03 3.68
CA TRP A 169 -20.73 -8.23 4.49
C TRP A 169 -20.78 -7.84 5.96
N ASP A 170 -21.82 -8.30 6.64
CA ASP A 170 -22.01 -8.07 8.06
C ASP A 170 -21.14 -9.07 8.85
N THR A 171 -20.12 -8.55 9.50
CA THR A 171 -19.17 -9.31 10.32
C THR A 171 -19.83 -9.96 11.54
N LYS A 172 -20.90 -9.39 12.09
CA LYS A 172 -21.61 -9.92 13.26
C LYS A 172 -22.53 -11.06 12.86
N ASN A 173 -23.29 -10.86 11.78
CA ASN A 173 -24.26 -11.85 11.30
C ASN A 173 -23.68 -12.86 10.30
N GLN A 174 -22.45 -12.63 9.82
CA GLN A 174 -21.76 -13.42 8.78
C GLN A 174 -22.64 -13.61 7.55
N LYS A 175 -23.24 -12.50 7.09
CA LYS A 175 -24.13 -12.50 5.93
C LYS A 175 -23.70 -11.44 4.94
N SER A 176 -23.58 -11.85 3.68
CA SER A 176 -23.42 -10.96 2.55
C SER A 176 -24.78 -10.48 2.03
N GLN A 177 -24.85 -9.20 1.69
CA GLN A 177 -26.00 -8.57 1.05
C GLN A 177 -25.51 -7.81 -0.18
N LYS A 178 -26.17 -8.02 -1.33
CA LYS A 178 -25.93 -7.21 -2.52
C LYS A 178 -26.50 -5.80 -2.30
N GLU A 179 -25.68 -4.79 -2.51
CA GLU A 179 -26.02 -3.39 -2.32
C GLU A 179 -26.42 -2.72 -3.63
N ALA A 180 -25.59 -2.86 -4.67
CA ALA A 180 -25.79 -2.20 -5.96
C ALA A 180 -25.13 -3.00 -7.09
N SER A 181 -25.40 -2.59 -8.34
CA SER A 181 -24.80 -3.12 -9.56
C SER A 181 -24.44 -1.97 -10.48
N LEU A 182 -23.14 -1.80 -10.76
CA LEU A 182 -22.62 -0.72 -11.60
C LEU A 182 -22.44 -1.16 -13.07
N ASN A 183 -22.62 -2.45 -13.37
CA ASN A 183 -22.44 -3.04 -14.71
C ASN A 183 -21.07 -2.68 -15.35
N ASP A 184 -20.05 -2.53 -14.52
CA ASP A 184 -18.67 -2.22 -14.92
C ASP A 184 -17.72 -3.14 -14.15
N VAL A 185 -16.48 -3.31 -14.61
CA VAL A 185 -15.49 -4.15 -13.91
C VAL A 185 -14.88 -3.33 -12.79
N LEU A 186 -15.07 -3.78 -11.54
CA LEU A 186 -14.61 -3.08 -10.34
C LEU A 186 -13.33 -3.72 -9.81
N LEU A 187 -12.37 -2.89 -9.43
CA LEU A 187 -10.99 -3.31 -9.17
C LEU A 187 -10.48 -2.87 -7.80
N CYS A 188 -10.84 -1.66 -7.37
CA CYS A 188 -10.46 -1.12 -6.07
C CYS A 188 -11.57 -0.22 -5.53
N ALA A 189 -11.56 0.04 -4.21
CA ALA A 189 -12.54 0.93 -3.61
C ALA A 189 -11.97 1.69 -2.39
N THR A 190 -12.60 2.81 -2.03
CA THR A 190 -12.36 3.52 -0.77
C THR A 190 -13.64 4.23 -0.30
N TYR A 191 -13.81 4.47 1.00
CA TYR A 191 -15.08 4.95 1.58
C TYR A 191 -14.83 6.28 2.23
N VAL A 192 -15.73 7.18 1.88
CA VAL A 192 -15.76 8.56 2.29
C VAL A 192 -17.20 8.80 2.70
N ASP A 193 -17.52 8.67 4.00
CA ASP A 193 -18.91 8.71 4.46
C ASP A 193 -19.71 9.88 3.85
N PRO A 194 -20.88 9.61 3.21
CA PRO A 194 -21.58 8.33 3.03
C PRO A 194 -21.32 7.61 1.69
N CYS A 195 -20.30 8.02 0.95
CA CYS A 195 -20.00 7.60 -0.40
C CYS A 195 -18.93 6.50 -0.47
N LEU A 196 -19.15 5.50 -1.32
CA LEU A 196 -18.15 4.55 -1.76
C LEU A 196 -17.59 4.99 -3.11
N TRP A 197 -16.28 5.23 -3.16
CA TRP A 197 -15.53 5.48 -4.38
C TRP A 197 -15.00 4.14 -4.89
N VAL A 198 -15.28 3.81 -6.15
CA VAL A 198 -14.93 2.51 -6.74
C VAL A 198 -14.21 2.72 -8.06
N GLY A 199 -12.97 2.25 -8.15
CA GLY A 199 -12.17 2.30 -9.36
C GLY A 199 -12.39 1.05 -10.20
N GLY A 200 -12.55 1.24 -11.51
CA GLY A 200 -12.76 0.19 -12.48
C GLY A 200 -11.94 0.39 -13.76
N ILE A 201 -12.44 -0.13 -14.88
CA ILE A 201 -11.80 0.06 -16.19
C ILE A 201 -12.15 1.45 -16.73
N GLY A 202 -11.17 2.35 -16.73
CA GLY A 202 -11.24 3.69 -17.32
C GLY A 202 -12.05 4.70 -16.50
N LYS A 203 -12.67 4.26 -15.41
CA LYS A 203 -13.59 5.07 -14.61
C LYS A 203 -13.43 4.90 -13.11
N ILE A 204 -13.86 5.92 -12.39
CA ILE A 204 -14.11 5.88 -10.94
C ILE A 204 -15.60 6.20 -10.74
N HIS A 205 -16.34 5.31 -10.09
CA HIS A 205 -17.72 5.53 -9.68
C HIS A 205 -17.76 6.04 -8.25
N VAL A 206 -18.69 6.93 -7.94
CA VAL A 206 -19.01 7.36 -6.58
C VAL A 206 -20.44 6.97 -6.30
N VAL A 207 -20.65 6.08 -5.33
CA VAL A 207 -21.96 5.53 -4.98
C VAL A 207 -22.33 6.00 -3.58
N ASN A 208 -23.50 6.60 -3.42
CA ASN A 208 -24.01 6.92 -2.10
C ASN A 208 -24.56 5.64 -1.46
N MET A 209 -23.96 5.22 -0.35
CA MET A 209 -24.31 3.94 0.28
C MET A 209 -25.62 4.00 1.09
N ARG A 210 -26.20 5.20 1.30
CA ARG A 210 -27.50 5.33 2.00
C ARG A 210 -28.67 4.98 1.10
N ASN A 211 -28.67 5.45 -0.13
CA ASN A 211 -29.70 5.17 -1.14
C ASN A 211 -29.25 4.12 -2.19
N LYS A 212 -27.97 3.73 -2.18
CA LYS A 212 -27.36 2.73 -3.08
C LYS A 212 -27.36 3.15 -4.54
N GLU A 213 -27.29 4.46 -4.78
CA GLU A 213 -27.30 5.04 -6.13
C GLU A 213 -25.94 5.62 -6.50
N GLU A 214 -25.57 5.47 -7.77
CA GLU A 214 -24.40 6.16 -8.33
C GLU A 214 -24.69 7.67 -8.40
N ILE A 215 -23.83 8.44 -7.75
CA ILE A 215 -23.87 9.91 -7.74
C ILE A 215 -23.22 10.44 -9.01
N VAL A 216 -22.00 9.95 -9.29
CA VAL A 216 -21.16 10.43 -10.39
C VAL A 216 -20.16 9.36 -10.81
N SER A 217 -19.79 9.36 -12.09
CA SER A 217 -18.63 8.63 -12.61
C SER A 217 -17.65 9.58 -13.26
N PHE A 218 -16.37 9.42 -12.91
CA PHE A 218 -15.26 10.14 -13.50
C PHE A 218 -14.55 9.27 -14.53
N PHE A 219 -14.24 9.83 -15.68
CA PHE A 219 -13.40 9.19 -16.68
C PHE A 219 -11.95 9.64 -16.52
N LEU A 220 -11.01 8.70 -16.60
CA LEU A 220 -9.58 9.01 -16.48
C LEU A 220 -9.04 9.83 -17.67
N ASP A 221 -9.68 9.76 -18.84
CA ASP A 221 -9.33 10.54 -20.02
C ASP A 221 -10.46 11.50 -20.40
N GLU A 222 -10.14 12.79 -20.42
CA GLU A 222 -11.02 13.82 -20.93
C GLU A 222 -11.02 13.77 -22.46
N GLY A 223 -12.10 13.29 -23.07
CA GLY A 223 -12.35 13.45 -24.50
C GLY A 223 -11.73 12.42 -25.45
N LYS A 224 -11.15 11.33 -24.96
CA LYS A 224 -10.75 10.18 -25.80
C LYS A 224 -11.57 8.94 -25.41
N LYS A 225 -11.85 8.06 -26.38
CA LYS A 225 -12.52 6.77 -26.10
C LYS A 225 -11.84 6.10 -24.91
N PRO A 226 -12.60 5.50 -23.97
CA PRO A 226 -12.03 4.83 -22.81
C PRO A 226 -11.00 3.82 -23.32
N GLN A 227 -9.72 4.14 -23.14
CA GLN A 227 -8.69 3.14 -23.26
C GLN A 227 -8.91 2.18 -22.07
N TYR A 228 -8.67 0.88 -22.29
CA TYR A 228 -8.77 -0.16 -21.25
C TYR A 228 -7.69 0.03 -20.17
N LYS A 229 -7.71 1.16 -19.48
CA LYS A 229 -6.77 1.56 -18.44
C LYS A 229 -7.48 1.44 -17.11
N THR A 230 -6.96 0.59 -16.25
CA THR A 230 -7.56 0.29 -14.96
C THR A 230 -7.19 1.35 -13.93
N VAL A 231 -8.14 1.67 -13.04
CA VAL A 231 -7.83 2.30 -11.75
C VAL A 231 -7.43 1.18 -10.81
N ASN A 232 -6.15 1.15 -10.44
CA ASN A 232 -5.60 0.04 -9.66
C ASN A 232 -5.70 0.28 -8.16
N CYS A 233 -5.68 1.53 -7.71
CA CYS A 233 -5.72 1.85 -6.29
C CYS A 233 -6.45 3.16 -6.03
N LEU A 234 -7.13 3.18 -4.88
CA LEU A 234 -7.78 4.34 -4.29
C LEU A 234 -7.34 4.48 -2.83
N LEU A 235 -7.11 5.71 -2.40
CA LEU A 235 -6.73 6.04 -1.03
C LEU A 235 -7.47 7.29 -0.57
N TYR A 236 -8.28 7.15 0.47
CA TYR A 236 -8.89 8.30 1.14
C TYR A 236 -7.97 8.84 2.25
N LEU A 237 -7.72 10.14 2.22
CA LEU A 237 -7.04 10.90 3.27
C LEU A 237 -8.08 11.73 4.03
N ASN A 238 -8.46 11.28 5.23
CA ASN A 238 -9.48 11.95 6.03
C ASN A 238 -9.04 13.33 6.54
N LYS A 239 -7.75 13.59 6.73
CA LYS A 239 -7.27 14.88 7.24
C LYS A 239 -7.38 16.00 6.22
N SER A 240 -7.11 15.72 4.96
CA SER A 240 -7.27 16.68 3.86
C SER A 240 -8.60 16.54 3.13
N ASN A 241 -9.40 15.52 3.47
CA ASN A 241 -10.65 15.17 2.82
C ASN A 241 -10.49 14.97 1.31
N GLU A 242 -9.51 14.14 0.94
CA GLU A 242 -9.10 13.92 -0.44
C GLU A 242 -9.11 12.44 -0.78
N VAL A 243 -9.50 12.11 -2.00
CA VAL A 243 -9.32 10.77 -2.57
C VAL A 243 -8.19 10.83 -3.58
N TRP A 244 -7.23 9.93 -3.45
CA TRP A 244 -6.14 9.76 -4.39
C TRP A 244 -6.38 8.51 -5.21
N SER A 245 -6.20 8.58 -6.52
CA SER A 245 -6.33 7.44 -7.43
C SER A 245 -5.05 7.21 -8.21
N GLY A 246 -4.68 5.94 -8.40
CA GLY A 246 -3.55 5.51 -9.23
C GLY A 246 -4.00 4.51 -10.30
N SER A 247 -3.44 4.61 -11.50
CA SER A 247 -3.93 3.89 -12.67
C SER A 247 -2.84 3.31 -13.60
N ASP A 248 -3.26 2.45 -14.51
CA ASP A 248 -2.41 1.74 -15.48
C ASP A 248 -1.81 2.62 -16.59
N ASP A 249 -2.27 3.86 -16.73
CA ASP A 249 -1.63 4.85 -17.61
C ASP A 249 -0.57 5.68 -16.87
N GLY A 250 -0.28 5.34 -15.61
CA GLY A 250 0.69 6.05 -14.77
C GLY A 250 0.16 7.35 -14.18
N LYS A 251 -1.13 7.67 -14.33
CA LYS A 251 -1.70 8.86 -13.70
C LYS A 251 -1.94 8.64 -12.22
N VAL A 252 -1.56 9.66 -11.45
CA VAL A 252 -2.01 9.90 -10.08
C VAL A 252 -2.94 11.10 -10.10
N ILE A 253 -4.17 10.94 -9.64
CA ILE A 253 -5.19 12.01 -9.61
C ILE A 253 -5.66 12.21 -8.18
N VAL A 254 -5.76 13.46 -7.77
CA VAL A 254 -6.26 13.87 -6.46
C VAL A 254 -7.62 14.53 -6.65
N TRP A 255 -8.60 14.02 -5.92
CA TRP A 255 -9.99 14.45 -5.94
C TRP A 255 -10.33 15.08 -4.60
N ASP A 256 -11.07 16.18 -4.65
CA ASP A 256 -11.75 16.71 -3.47
C ASP A 256 -12.95 15.81 -3.16
N ALA A 257 -13.00 15.24 -1.95
CA ALA A 257 -13.99 14.23 -1.62
C ALA A 257 -15.42 14.80 -1.46
N THR A 258 -15.54 16.09 -1.13
CA THR A 258 -16.84 16.77 -0.94
C THR A 258 -17.38 17.31 -2.24
N SER A 259 -16.57 18.11 -2.95
CA SER A 259 -16.99 18.74 -4.20
C SER A 259 -16.91 17.78 -5.39
N MET A 260 -16.24 16.63 -5.25
CA MET A 260 -16.11 15.62 -6.29
C MET A 260 -15.37 16.16 -7.53
N ILE A 261 -14.44 17.10 -7.33
CA ILE A 261 -13.67 17.77 -8.40
C ILE A 261 -12.21 17.32 -8.36
N CYS A 262 -11.60 17.18 -9.54
CA CYS A 262 -10.17 16.95 -9.70
C CYS A 262 -9.38 18.18 -9.22
N LYS A 263 -8.58 18.02 -8.16
CA LYS A 263 -7.67 19.05 -7.64
C LYS A 263 -6.34 19.05 -8.37
N LYS A 264 -5.81 17.87 -8.66
CA LYS A 264 -4.47 17.70 -9.23
C LYS A 264 -4.36 16.43 -10.04
N ARG A 265 -3.59 16.49 -11.11
CA ARG A 265 -3.21 15.35 -11.94
C ARG A 265 -1.70 15.39 -12.17
N GLU A 266 -1.06 14.25 -11.99
CA GLU A 266 0.35 14.02 -12.29
C GLU A 266 0.49 12.73 -13.09
N SER A 267 1.49 12.68 -13.96
CA SER A 267 1.77 11.53 -14.82
C SER A 267 3.14 10.97 -14.52
N LEU A 268 3.18 9.67 -14.23
CA LEU A 268 4.39 8.91 -13.99
C LEU A 268 4.79 8.11 -15.21
N ALA A 269 6.06 7.69 -15.26
CA ALA A 269 6.58 6.88 -16.36
C ALA A 269 6.07 5.43 -16.35
N ALA A 270 5.57 4.95 -15.21
CA ALA A 270 5.17 3.57 -14.99
C ALA A 270 3.77 3.47 -14.40
N GLN A 271 3.17 2.28 -14.51
CA GLN A 271 1.81 2.02 -14.03
C GLN A 271 1.77 2.08 -12.51
N VAL A 272 0.84 2.84 -11.95
CA VAL A 272 0.67 2.91 -10.49
C VAL A 272 -0.13 1.70 -10.04
N LYS A 273 0.49 0.82 -9.26
CA LYS A 273 -0.15 -0.42 -8.82
C LYS A 273 -0.78 -0.28 -7.45
N CYS A 274 -0.14 0.41 -6.52
CA CYS A 274 -0.62 0.48 -5.15
C CYS A 274 -0.33 1.83 -4.50
N MET A 275 -1.06 2.13 -3.42
CA MET A 275 -0.91 3.38 -2.70
C MET A 275 -1.17 3.19 -1.21
N GLU A 276 -0.39 3.89 -0.38
CA GLU A 276 -0.58 3.93 1.08
C GLU A 276 -0.19 5.30 1.65
N SER A 277 -0.76 5.68 2.79
CA SER A 277 -0.36 6.89 3.53
C SER A 277 0.38 6.55 4.82
N ASN A 278 1.21 7.48 5.29
CA ASN A 278 1.69 7.40 6.67
C ASN A 278 0.58 7.76 7.68
N LEU A 279 0.79 7.44 8.96
CA LEU A 279 -0.21 7.70 10.01
C LEU A 279 -0.60 9.19 10.14
N SER A 280 0.34 10.11 9.90
CA SER A 280 0.04 11.54 9.93
C SER A 280 -0.70 12.05 8.69
N GLN A 281 -0.81 11.25 7.62
CA GLN A 281 -1.32 11.60 6.30
C GLN A 281 -0.67 12.85 5.70
N GLN A 282 0.58 13.10 6.05
CA GLN A 282 1.39 14.14 5.41
C GLN A 282 2.08 13.61 4.16
N PHE A 283 2.28 12.29 4.09
CA PHE A 283 2.92 11.62 2.98
C PHE A 283 2.05 10.51 2.41
N VAL A 284 2.02 10.47 1.08
CA VAL A 284 1.45 9.35 0.31
C VAL A 284 2.59 8.64 -0.41
N PHE A 285 2.51 7.32 -0.47
CA PHE A 285 3.46 6.46 -1.14
C PHE A 285 2.73 5.75 -2.27
N THR A 286 3.28 5.79 -3.47
CA THR A 286 2.79 4.97 -4.60
C THR A 286 3.85 3.98 -5.01
N GLY A 287 3.46 2.74 -5.24
CA GLY A 287 4.31 1.70 -5.82
C GLY A 287 3.93 1.43 -7.26
N ASP A 288 4.92 1.26 -8.13
CA ASP A 288 4.69 1.10 -9.56
C ASP A 288 5.11 -0.26 -10.15
N SER A 289 4.84 -0.44 -11.44
CA SER A 289 5.18 -1.66 -12.18
C SER A 289 6.69 -1.89 -12.40
N ASN A 290 7.52 -0.86 -12.27
CA ASN A 290 8.96 -0.96 -12.42
C ASN A 290 9.66 -1.33 -11.10
N GLY A 291 8.93 -1.27 -9.98
CA GLY A 291 9.46 -1.54 -8.66
C GLY A 291 9.92 -0.29 -7.92
N ASP A 292 9.57 0.90 -8.43
CA ASP A 292 9.88 2.16 -7.77
C ASP A 292 8.77 2.54 -6.79
N ILE A 293 9.17 3.22 -5.73
CA ILE A 293 8.27 3.85 -4.78
C ILE A 293 8.44 5.35 -4.88
N ILE A 294 7.33 6.04 -5.09
CA ILE A 294 7.30 7.48 -5.19
C ILE A 294 6.65 8.03 -3.93
N VAL A 295 7.35 8.96 -3.27
CA VAL A 295 6.88 9.65 -2.07
C VAL A 295 6.31 11.00 -2.47
N TRP A 296 5.11 11.27 -2.01
CA TRP A 296 4.34 12.48 -2.28
C TRP A 296 4.15 13.29 -1.00
N GLY A 297 4.37 14.60 -1.07
CA GLY A 297 3.96 15.52 -0.02
C GLY A 297 2.51 15.95 -0.26
N VAL A 298 1.60 15.61 0.65
CA VAL A 298 0.15 15.79 0.47
C VAL A 298 -0.21 17.27 0.31
N LYS A 299 0.33 18.15 1.18
CA LYS A 299 0.02 19.60 1.15
C LYS A 299 0.37 20.29 -0.18
N LEU A 300 1.40 19.79 -0.87
CA LEU A 300 1.93 20.41 -2.08
C LEU A 300 1.55 19.66 -3.36
N PHE A 301 1.01 18.45 -3.22
CA PHE A 301 0.81 17.49 -4.32
C PHE A 301 2.06 17.33 -5.20
N LYS A 302 3.23 17.28 -4.56
CA LYS A 302 4.51 17.16 -5.25
C LYS A 302 5.22 15.88 -4.85
N GLN A 303 5.87 15.28 -5.84
CA GLN A 303 6.83 14.22 -5.63
C GLN A 303 8.03 14.77 -4.87
N LEU A 304 8.34 14.15 -3.73
CA LEU A 304 9.46 14.50 -2.86
C LEU A 304 10.67 13.60 -3.12
N GLN A 305 10.43 12.32 -3.39
CA GLN A 305 11.47 11.32 -3.55
C GLN A 305 11.01 10.17 -4.42
N THR A 306 11.93 9.60 -5.20
CA THR A 306 11.79 8.26 -5.79
C THR A 306 12.77 7.32 -5.11
N ILE A 307 12.29 6.18 -4.65
CA ILE A 307 13.07 5.13 -4.01
C ILE A 307 13.08 3.93 -4.95
N GLN A 308 14.25 3.65 -5.52
CA GLN A 308 14.45 2.50 -6.39
C GLN A 308 14.74 1.27 -5.53
N LEU A 309 13.99 0.19 -5.74
CA LEU A 309 14.16 -1.06 -4.99
C LEU A 309 15.21 -1.99 -5.57
N ASN A 310 15.97 -1.59 -6.60
CA ASN A 310 17.07 -2.36 -7.18
C ASN A 310 16.67 -3.79 -7.58
N ASN A 311 15.83 -3.92 -8.62
CA ASN A 311 15.43 -5.19 -9.24
C ASN A 311 14.56 -6.12 -8.37
N LEU A 312 13.81 -5.62 -7.39
CA LEU A 312 12.80 -6.42 -6.68
C LEU A 312 11.52 -6.69 -7.51
N GLY A 313 11.41 -6.10 -8.70
CA GLY A 313 10.22 -6.21 -9.56
C GLY A 313 9.09 -5.30 -9.12
N ALA A 314 7.94 -5.40 -9.80
CA ALA A 314 6.80 -4.51 -9.57
C ALA A 314 6.37 -4.49 -8.09
N VAL A 315 6.03 -3.31 -7.59
CA VAL A 315 5.47 -3.15 -6.26
C VAL A 315 4.02 -3.61 -6.28
N ARG A 316 3.68 -4.56 -5.40
CA ARG A 316 2.38 -5.22 -5.34
C ARG A 316 1.62 -4.98 -4.06
N CYS A 317 2.19 -4.34 -3.05
CA CYS A 317 1.45 -3.76 -1.93
C CYS A 317 2.37 -2.91 -1.07
N LEU A 318 1.75 -1.98 -0.36
CA LEU A 318 2.40 -1.08 0.58
C LEU A 318 1.64 -1.15 1.90
N LEU A 319 2.37 -1.13 3.00
CA LEU A 319 1.83 -1.08 4.36
C LEU A 319 2.68 -0.14 5.20
N TRP A 320 2.08 0.92 5.73
CA TRP A 320 2.74 1.76 6.73
C TRP A 320 2.58 1.14 8.12
N LYS A 321 3.70 0.87 8.80
CA LYS A 321 3.73 0.28 10.14
C LYS A 321 4.98 0.75 10.91
N GLU A 322 4.79 1.21 12.15
CA GLU A 322 5.88 1.57 13.08
C GLU A 322 6.94 2.46 12.41
N ASP A 323 6.51 3.60 11.86
CA ASP A 323 7.37 4.57 11.14
C ASP A 323 8.18 3.99 9.97
N SER A 324 7.69 2.89 9.42
CA SER A 324 8.33 2.14 8.34
C SER A 324 7.32 1.85 7.25
N LEU A 325 7.77 1.96 6.00
CA LEU A 325 7.01 1.49 4.85
C LEU A 325 7.45 0.08 4.52
N TRP A 326 6.52 -0.86 4.63
CA TRP A 326 6.70 -2.25 4.24
C TRP A 326 6.17 -2.44 2.83
N VAL A 327 6.93 -3.14 2.02
CA VAL A 327 6.73 -3.19 0.57
C VAL A 327 6.73 -4.65 0.12
N GLY A 328 5.57 -5.11 -0.35
CA GLY A 328 5.46 -6.38 -1.06
C GLY A 328 5.77 -6.19 -2.54
N THR A 329 6.60 -7.07 -3.10
CA THR A 329 7.02 -7.01 -4.51
C THR A 329 6.66 -8.32 -5.23
N LEU A 330 6.76 -8.35 -6.57
CA LEU A 330 6.60 -9.57 -7.36
C LEU A 330 7.70 -10.61 -7.14
N ARG A 331 8.81 -10.24 -6.51
CA ARG A 331 9.81 -11.20 -6.06
C ARG A 331 9.50 -11.65 -4.64
N GLU A 332 10.12 -12.75 -4.22
CA GLU A 332 9.95 -13.39 -2.90
C GLU A 332 10.56 -12.57 -1.75
N LYS A 333 10.47 -11.24 -1.82
CA LYS A 333 11.08 -10.32 -0.87
C LYS A 333 10.11 -9.22 -0.43
N ILE A 334 10.12 -8.94 0.87
CA ILE A 334 9.55 -7.73 1.45
C ILE A 334 10.67 -6.74 1.72
N ALA A 335 10.58 -5.53 1.19
CA ALA A 335 11.47 -4.43 1.56
C ALA A 335 10.87 -3.62 2.72
N ILE A 336 11.72 -3.23 3.67
CA ILE A 336 11.36 -2.33 4.77
C ILE A 336 12.16 -1.04 4.60
N ILE A 337 11.44 0.05 4.44
CA ILE A 337 11.98 1.39 4.21
C ILE A 337 11.71 2.25 5.43
N ARG A 338 12.73 2.98 5.89
CA ARG A 338 12.61 3.90 7.03
C ARG A 338 13.17 5.27 6.68
N GLN A 339 12.66 6.29 7.34
CA GLN A 339 13.28 7.62 7.33
C GLN A 339 14.68 7.53 7.93
N THR A 340 15.67 8.11 7.25
CA THR A 340 17.00 8.24 7.84
C THR A 340 16.93 9.35 8.86
N LYS A 341 17.05 9.00 10.15
CA LYS A 341 17.34 10.01 11.17
C LYS A 341 18.65 10.68 10.75
N ASN A 342 18.62 11.98 10.46
CA ASN A 342 19.86 12.74 10.32
C ASN A 342 20.65 12.48 11.60
N LYS A 343 21.85 11.87 11.48
CA LYS A 343 22.84 11.98 12.54
C LYS A 343 22.95 13.47 12.78
N SER A 344 22.55 13.93 13.96
CA SER A 344 22.61 15.34 14.31
C SER A 344 23.97 15.86 13.85
N MET A 345 23.94 16.90 13.02
CA MET A 345 25.12 17.68 12.71
C MET A 345 25.65 18.09 14.08
N THR A 346 26.69 17.41 14.53
CA THR A 346 27.43 17.82 15.71
C THR A 346 27.98 19.17 15.32
N GLN A 347 27.40 20.24 15.88
CA GLN A 347 27.92 21.58 15.63
C GLN A 347 29.42 21.54 15.90
N PRO A 348 30.27 22.06 14.98
CA PRO A 348 31.68 22.13 15.25
C PRO A 348 31.85 22.89 16.57
N LYS A 349 32.47 22.23 17.56
CA LYS A 349 32.76 22.84 18.86
C LYS A 349 33.46 24.17 18.59
N GLY A 350 32.83 25.25 19.04
CA GLY A 350 33.19 26.61 18.70
C GLY A 350 34.68 26.90 18.87
N LEU A 351 35.22 27.64 17.90
CA LEU A 351 36.42 28.45 18.07
C LEU A 351 36.19 29.37 19.26
N ALA A 352 36.93 29.13 20.34
CA ALA A 352 36.94 29.99 21.51
C ALA A 352 37.53 31.35 21.13
N PHE A 353 36.68 32.39 21.07
CA PHE A 353 37.15 33.76 21.18
C PHE A 353 37.60 33.99 22.63
N ARG A 354 38.92 34.14 22.81
CA ARG A 354 39.51 34.65 24.04
C ARG A 354 39.27 36.15 24.08
N ASP A 355 38.47 36.61 25.03
CA ASP A 355 38.61 37.96 25.55
C ASP A 355 39.15 37.93 26.97
N ARG A 356 40.19 38.75 27.17
CA ARG A 356 40.97 38.89 28.39
C ARG A 356 40.40 40.05 29.22
N THR A 357 39.96 39.72 30.45
CA THR A 357 40.26 40.40 31.73
C THR A 357 39.61 41.77 32.05
N PRO A 358 39.62 42.28 33.31
CA PRO A 358 39.89 41.64 34.63
C PRO A 358 38.93 42.08 35.79
N THR A 359 39.18 41.49 36.96
CA THR A 359 38.96 41.97 38.35
C THR A 359 37.76 41.46 39.16
N SER A 360 38.12 40.98 40.35
CA SER A 360 37.39 40.33 41.45
C SER A 360 36.96 41.36 42.53
N PRO A 361 36.61 41.03 43.80
CA PRO A 361 36.32 39.75 44.48
C PRO A 361 35.08 39.78 45.44
N SER A 362 34.93 38.71 46.24
CA SER A 362 34.13 38.54 47.49
C SER A 362 32.86 37.68 47.30
N SER A 363 32.46 36.75 48.19
CA SER A 363 33.05 36.15 49.40
C SER A 363 32.09 35.07 49.94
N PHE A 364 32.58 34.22 50.86
CA PHE A 364 31.87 33.26 51.75
C PHE A 364 31.19 32.03 51.12
N SER A 365 31.16 30.84 51.73
CA SER A 365 31.96 30.15 52.75
C SER A 365 31.47 28.70 52.83
N LYS A 366 32.39 27.79 53.21
CA LYS A 366 32.28 26.51 53.94
C LYS A 366 30.93 26.30 54.70
N SER A 367 30.42 25.12 55.03
CA SER A 367 30.89 23.74 55.31
C SER A 367 29.61 22.86 55.31
N SER A 368 29.50 21.56 55.58
CA SER A 368 30.28 20.53 56.28
C SER A 368 29.50 19.21 56.09
N ASP A 369 30.22 18.10 55.99
CA ASP A 369 30.06 16.81 56.70
C ASP A 369 28.64 16.23 56.94
N SER A 370 28.37 14.93 56.81
CA SER A 370 29.16 13.84 57.36
C SER A 370 28.75 12.45 56.83
N ASN A 371 29.75 11.56 56.88
CA ASN A 371 29.75 10.10 56.69
C ASN A 371 28.72 9.29 57.49
N LEU A 372 28.44 8.07 57.00
CA LEU A 372 28.44 6.76 57.72
C LEU A 372 28.14 5.65 56.68
N SER A 373 29.17 4.99 56.11
CA SER A 373 29.69 3.65 56.43
C SER A 373 28.70 2.47 56.30
N ALA A 374 28.91 1.62 55.27
CA ALA A 374 29.34 0.21 55.34
C ALA A 374 28.18 -0.80 55.58
N VAL A 375 28.03 -1.91 54.86
CA VAL A 375 28.85 -3.14 54.92
C VAL A 375 28.41 -4.12 53.80
N GLY A 376 29.38 -4.83 53.19
CA GLY A 376 29.27 -6.22 52.66
C GLY A 376 28.49 -6.45 51.35
N GLU A 377 28.85 -7.31 50.40
CA GLU A 377 29.87 -8.35 50.28
C GLU A 377 30.19 -8.58 48.80
N LYS A 378 31.46 -8.93 48.53
CA LYS A 378 31.97 -9.36 47.22
C LYS A 378 31.61 -10.83 46.96
N LYS A 379 31.01 -11.14 45.80
CA LYS A 379 31.08 -12.49 45.19
C LYS A 379 31.90 -12.48 43.90
N LYS A 380 33.15 -12.93 44.02
CA LYS A 380 34.02 -13.38 42.93
C LYS A 380 33.39 -14.62 42.26
N LYS A 381 33.15 -14.59 40.95
CA LYS A 381 33.00 -15.81 40.13
C LYS A 381 34.29 -16.09 39.38
N ARG A 382 34.90 -17.23 39.74
CA ARG A 382 36.05 -17.86 39.08
C ARG A 382 35.66 -18.29 37.66
N LYS A 383 36.54 -18.04 36.69
CA LYS A 383 36.56 -18.72 35.40
C LYS A 383 37.43 -19.97 35.55
N SER A 384 36.90 -21.14 35.19
CA SER A 384 37.68 -22.36 34.99
C SER A 384 37.60 -22.77 33.52
N SER A 385 38.77 -22.95 32.95
CA SER A 385 39.10 -23.49 31.64
C SER A 385 39.34 -24.99 31.72
N GLU A 386 38.75 -25.77 30.83
CA GLU A 386 39.17 -27.10 30.34
C GLU A 386 38.05 -27.55 29.38
N GLY A 387 38.22 -27.96 28.13
CA GLY A 387 39.34 -28.56 27.44
C GLY A 387 38.97 -29.98 27.03
N LYS A 388 38.55 -30.22 25.76
CA LYS A 388 38.81 -31.49 25.02
C LYS A 388 38.39 -31.42 23.55
N LYS A 389 39.14 -32.20 22.77
CA LYS A 389 39.40 -32.20 21.32
C LYS A 389 38.85 -33.48 20.66
N LYS A 390 38.76 -33.47 19.31
CA LYS A 390 38.81 -34.58 18.30
C LYS A 390 37.52 -35.41 18.14
N ALA A 391 37.11 -35.99 17.00
CA ALA A 391 37.64 -36.28 15.63
C ALA A 391 36.43 -36.33 14.64
N LYS A 392 36.44 -36.03 13.34
CA LYS A 392 37.14 -36.50 12.11
C LYS A 392 36.75 -37.91 11.58
N GLU A 393 36.18 -37.93 10.35
CA GLU A 393 36.08 -39.01 9.32
C GLU A 393 35.28 -40.29 9.69
N LYS A 394 34.59 -41.05 8.82
CA LYS A 394 34.50 -41.26 7.35
C LYS A 394 33.35 -42.27 7.13
N LYS A 395 32.63 -42.24 5.99
CA LYS A 395 32.52 -43.36 5.03
C LYS A 395 31.47 -43.12 3.92
N LYS A 396 31.97 -43.22 2.68
CA LYS A 396 31.27 -43.54 1.43
C LYS A 396 30.89 -45.03 1.40
N ALA A 397 29.82 -45.37 0.68
CA ALA A 397 29.68 -46.48 -0.28
C ALA A 397 28.26 -46.35 -0.90
N GLU A 398 28.11 -45.97 -2.17
CA GLU A 398 28.14 -46.82 -3.37
C GLU A 398 26.95 -47.79 -3.51
N GLY A 399 26.26 -47.65 -4.65
CA GLY A 399 25.22 -48.54 -5.14
C GLY A 399 24.78 -48.11 -6.55
N LYS A 400 25.55 -48.53 -7.56
CA LYS A 400 25.20 -48.51 -8.99
C LYS A 400 24.46 -49.82 -9.34
N SER A 401 23.45 -49.73 -10.22
CA SER A 401 23.12 -50.73 -11.26
C SER A 401 22.22 -50.02 -12.29
N SER A 402 22.61 -49.78 -13.56
CA SER A 402 22.64 -50.73 -14.71
C SER A 402 21.29 -51.45 -14.88
N ASP A 403 20.60 -51.59 -16.00
CA ASP A 403 20.65 -51.22 -17.43
C ASP A 403 19.15 -51.34 -17.85
N LYS A 404 18.62 -50.91 -19.01
CA LYS A 404 18.81 -51.48 -20.35
C LYS A 404 17.64 -50.97 -21.23
N GLU A 405 17.93 -50.71 -22.52
CA GLU A 405 17.09 -51.03 -23.71
C GLU A 405 15.64 -50.47 -23.82
N GLU A 406 15.09 -50.04 -24.96
CA GLU A 406 15.49 -50.00 -26.37
C GLU A 406 14.43 -49.17 -27.14
N GLU A 407 14.80 -48.71 -28.33
CA GLU A 407 13.98 -47.99 -29.29
C GLU A 407 12.71 -48.74 -29.75
N THR A 408 11.67 -48.01 -30.17
CA THR A 408 10.95 -48.35 -31.42
C THR A 408 10.10 -47.21 -31.99
N LYS A 409 10.56 -46.68 -33.14
CA LYS A 409 9.86 -46.41 -34.41
C LYS A 409 8.47 -45.73 -34.45
N LYS A 410 8.48 -44.55 -35.10
CA LYS A 410 7.77 -44.18 -36.36
C LYS A 410 6.37 -44.77 -36.64
N ASN A 411 5.37 -43.89 -36.69
CA ASN A 411 4.26 -43.77 -37.67
C ASN A 411 3.26 -42.76 -37.07
N ASN A 412 2.68 -41.73 -37.73
CA ASN A 412 2.15 -41.66 -39.09
C ASN A 412 2.18 -40.22 -39.62
N LYS A 413 2.36 -40.15 -40.94
CA LYS A 413 2.23 -38.97 -41.80
C LYS A 413 0.85 -39.06 -42.50
N ALA A 414 0.25 -37.90 -42.73
CA ALA A 414 -0.72 -37.58 -43.79
C ALA A 414 -2.19 -38.03 -43.68
N GLN A 415 -3.09 -37.03 -43.61
CA GLN A 415 -4.26 -36.91 -44.49
C GLN A 415 -4.60 -35.40 -44.64
N ARG A 416 -4.26 -34.81 -45.80
CA ARG A 416 -5.18 -34.38 -46.89
C ARG A 416 -6.17 -33.28 -46.44
N ARG A 417 -5.92 -32.00 -46.75
CA ARG A 417 -6.27 -31.28 -48.00
C ARG A 417 -7.67 -31.59 -48.55
N GLY A 418 -8.54 -30.58 -48.55
CA GLY A 418 -9.39 -30.24 -49.71
C GLY A 418 -10.91 -30.12 -49.47
N ARG A 419 -11.44 -28.89 -49.58
CA ARG A 419 -12.75 -28.48 -50.16
C ARG A 419 -12.87 -26.95 -49.96
N ARG A 420 -12.71 -26.06 -50.97
CA ARG A 420 -13.67 -25.70 -52.06
C ARG A 420 -15.12 -25.91 -51.60
N GLY A 421 -15.98 -24.91 -51.44
CA GLY A 421 -16.15 -23.66 -52.17
C GLY A 421 -17.54 -23.70 -52.83
N ILE A 422 -18.57 -23.14 -52.18
CA ILE A 422 -19.93 -22.83 -52.66
C ILE A 422 -20.37 -21.67 -51.74
N GLY A 423 -20.59 -20.42 -52.15
CA GLY A 423 -21.52 -19.95 -53.16
C GLY A 423 -22.88 -19.66 -52.50
N GLY A 424 -23.21 -18.40 -52.18
CA GLY A 424 -24.51 -18.09 -51.55
C GLY A 424 -24.73 -16.66 -51.07
N ASP A 425 -25.06 -15.79 -52.02
CA ASP A 425 -26.00 -14.66 -51.99
C ASP A 425 -26.16 -13.71 -50.78
N LYS A 426 -25.83 -12.45 -51.11
CA LYS A 426 -26.54 -11.19 -50.87
C LYS A 426 -27.88 -11.27 -50.11
N LYS A 427 -28.00 -10.49 -49.03
CA LYS A 427 -29.08 -9.50 -48.81
C LYS A 427 -28.77 -8.59 -47.61
N LYS A 428 -28.62 -7.29 -47.89
CA LYS A 428 -28.71 -6.19 -46.90
C LYS A 428 -30.18 -5.94 -46.54
N PRO A 429 -30.47 -5.37 -45.35
CA PRO A 429 -31.52 -4.38 -45.26
C PRO A 429 -31.06 -3.04 -44.69
N LYS A 430 -31.32 -2.03 -45.53
CA LYS A 430 -31.81 -0.66 -45.30
C LYS A 430 -31.68 -0.02 -43.90
N ARG A 431 -30.93 1.10 -43.93
CA ARG A 431 -31.16 2.33 -43.17
C ARG A 431 -32.63 2.73 -43.17
N THR A 432 -33.15 3.11 -42.00
CA THR A 432 -34.28 4.03 -41.85
C THR A 432 -33.77 5.35 -41.29
N GLN A 433 -34.07 6.43 -42.00
CA GLN A 433 -33.96 7.81 -41.54
C GLN A 433 -35.27 8.24 -40.86
N ARG A 434 -35.11 9.24 -39.99
CA ARG A 434 -36.14 9.98 -39.25
C ARG A 434 -37.28 10.50 -40.12
N GLY A 435 -38.47 10.50 -39.52
CA GLY A 435 -39.51 11.52 -39.62
C GLY A 435 -39.92 11.86 -38.20
#